data_AF-A0A1B9KFJ1-F1
#
_entry.id   AF-A0A1B9KFJ1-F1
#
_cell.length_a   1.000
_cell.length_b   1.000
_cell.length_c   1.000
_cell.angle_alpha   90.00
_cell.angle_beta   90.00
_cell.angle_gamma   90.00
#
_symmetry.space_group_name_H-M   'P 1'
#
loop_
_entity.id
_entity.type
_entity.pdbx_description
1 polymer ?
#
loop_
_entity_poly.entity_id
_entity_poly.type
_entity_poly.pdbx_seq_one_letter_code
_entity_poly.pdbx_strand_id
1 'polypeptide(L)'
;MDSQANSRTVDNHSDAIILPPSIPILHFARPNLLFGKNGAEISGVNFAGPANIWNPEGGFLIQSTNGASYDLNFPTTGADGLYFDLVIEGIDARQLIWEPVTHGGITAIVTWIWAEDDWLPSGGEIVTRVTLKGPEANAQINNPHPNRIAVPSLPQIFELVGRDVSTGNELVKYGFVLQKWFVNRGDKEDNYPNTEAWCSDLGYRVPQVRDLTNAVCLGTWEGDWCKGSVGATPSSSGNHYQRRIGAGFFTEWGGTYLYAEAGFVYDYQYWTSDTTGNTQFDVDSDVGDVYFNQTSNSPRGICATP
;
A
#
# COMPACT_ATOMS: atom_id res chain seq x y z
N MET A 1 -13.28 45.29 -71.66
CA MET A 1 -14.45 44.68 -70.99
C MET A 1 -14.15 43.21 -70.80
N ASP A 2 -13.69 42.96 -69.57
CA ASP A 2 -13.79 41.74 -68.74
C ASP A 2 -13.34 40.39 -69.30
N SER A 3 -12.09 40.04 -68.98
CA SER A 3 -11.64 38.65 -68.85
C SER A 3 -12.04 38.12 -67.47
N GLN A 4 -13.02 37.22 -67.41
CA GLN A 4 -13.40 36.51 -66.18
C GLN A 4 -12.33 35.47 -65.81
N ALA A 5 -11.68 35.67 -64.66
CA ALA A 5 -10.89 34.64 -64.00
C ALA A 5 -11.85 33.67 -63.28
N ASN A 6 -11.87 32.42 -63.72
CA ASN A 6 -12.67 31.37 -63.08
C ASN A 6 -11.82 30.71 -61.98
N SER A 7 -11.94 31.22 -60.76
CA SER A 7 -11.33 30.64 -59.55
C SER A 7 -12.11 29.36 -59.17
N ARG A 8 -11.51 28.19 -59.38
CA ARG A 8 -11.97 26.94 -58.75
C ARG A 8 -11.45 26.91 -57.33
N THR A 9 -12.30 27.29 -56.37
CA THR A 9 -12.11 26.94 -54.97
C THR A 9 -12.29 25.43 -54.81
N VAL A 10 -11.20 24.74 -54.49
CA VAL A 10 -11.21 23.37 -54.02
C VAL A 10 -11.48 23.44 -52.53
N ASP A 11 -12.71 23.12 -52.11
CA ASP A 11 -13.04 22.92 -50.71
C ASP A 11 -12.36 21.63 -50.22
N ASN A 12 -11.16 21.77 -49.67
CA ASN A 12 -10.53 20.74 -48.87
C ASN A 12 -11.19 20.75 -47.48
N HIS A 13 -12.36 20.11 -47.37
CA HIS A 13 -12.87 19.69 -46.07
C HIS A 13 -12.07 18.48 -45.62
N SER A 14 -11.08 18.72 -44.77
CA SER A 14 -10.46 17.67 -43.97
C SER A 14 -11.49 17.21 -42.94
N ASP A 15 -12.15 16.08 -43.20
CA ASP A 15 -12.98 15.42 -42.20
C ASP A 15 -12.06 14.95 -41.06
N ALA A 16 -12.05 15.72 -39.96
CA ALA A 16 -11.44 15.28 -38.72
C ALA A 16 -12.27 14.10 -38.17
N ILE A 17 -11.71 12.90 -38.21
CA ILE A 17 -12.26 11.76 -37.48
C ILE A 17 -12.03 12.03 -36.00
N ILE A 18 -13.04 12.58 -35.33
CA ILE A 18 -13.08 12.68 -33.88
C ILE A 18 -13.36 11.25 -33.38
N LEU A 19 -12.29 10.57 -32.96
CA LEU A 19 -12.45 9.32 -32.21
C LEU A 19 -13.24 9.65 -30.93
N PRO A 20 -14.25 8.84 -30.57
CA PRO A 20 -14.94 9.04 -29.29
C PRO A 20 -13.91 8.97 -28.16
N PRO A 21 -14.06 9.78 -27.09
CA PRO A 21 -13.16 9.71 -25.95
C PRO A 21 -13.09 8.27 -25.44
N SER A 22 -11.87 7.74 -25.30
CA SER A 22 -11.65 6.41 -24.74
C SER A 22 -12.24 6.35 -23.34
N ILE A 23 -13.04 5.31 -23.06
CA ILE A 23 -13.52 5.06 -21.69
C ILE A 23 -12.28 4.82 -20.82
N PRO A 24 -12.10 5.56 -19.71
CA PRO A 24 -10.92 5.38 -18.88
C PRO A 24 -10.86 3.97 -18.29
N ILE A 25 -9.67 3.38 -18.25
CA ILE A 25 -9.45 2.01 -17.76
C ILE A 25 -8.51 2.05 -16.57
N LEU A 26 -8.94 1.50 -15.44
CA LEU A 26 -8.11 1.35 -14.25
C LEU A 26 -7.37 0.02 -14.30
N HIS A 27 -6.04 0.05 -14.41
CA HIS A 27 -5.21 -1.15 -14.55
C HIS A 27 -4.60 -1.63 -13.25
N PHE A 28 -4.11 -0.68 -12.43
CA PHE A 28 -3.33 -1.01 -11.25
C PHE A 28 -3.62 -0.08 -10.07
N ALA A 29 -3.41 -0.63 -8.87
CA ALA A 29 -3.18 0.13 -7.65
C ALA A 29 -1.72 -0.07 -7.24
N ARG A 30 -0.97 1.04 -7.26
CA ARG A 30 0.49 1.03 -7.21
C ARG A 30 1.02 1.52 -5.86
N PRO A 31 1.41 0.61 -4.95
CA PRO A 31 2.25 0.96 -3.80
C PRO A 31 3.71 1.17 -4.25
N ASN A 32 4.67 1.25 -3.33
CA ASN A 32 6.07 1.26 -3.73
C ASN A 32 6.44 -0.03 -4.49
N LEU A 33 7.25 0.13 -5.54
CA LEU A 33 7.64 -0.95 -6.44
C LEU A 33 9.03 -1.53 -6.14
N LEU A 34 9.76 -0.98 -5.16
CA LEU A 34 11.22 -1.10 -5.05
C LEU A 34 11.74 -2.53 -5.26
N PHE A 35 11.23 -3.51 -4.51
CA PHE A 35 11.62 -4.92 -4.64
C PHE A 35 10.65 -5.78 -5.46
N GLY A 36 9.51 -5.22 -5.84
CA GLY A 36 8.54 -5.90 -6.71
C GLY A 36 8.83 -5.71 -8.20
N LYS A 37 9.80 -4.87 -8.58
CA LYS A 37 10.20 -4.62 -9.97
C LYS A 37 11.23 -5.62 -10.47
N ASN A 38 11.35 -5.73 -11.80
CA ASN A 38 12.37 -6.56 -12.44
C ASN A 38 13.78 -6.03 -12.13
N GLY A 39 14.74 -6.91 -11.86
CA GLY A 39 16.14 -6.52 -11.64
C GLY A 39 16.43 -5.91 -10.26
N ALA A 40 15.49 -5.99 -9.32
CA ALA A 40 15.65 -5.53 -7.94
C ALA A 40 15.83 -6.68 -6.95
N GLU A 41 16.36 -7.81 -7.41
CA GLU A 41 16.55 -8.98 -6.58
C GLU A 41 17.64 -8.74 -5.52
N ILE A 42 17.35 -9.07 -4.27
CA ILE A 42 18.34 -9.08 -3.19
C ILE A 42 18.81 -10.52 -3.02
N SER A 43 20.11 -10.77 -3.09
CA SER A 43 20.72 -12.09 -2.91
C SER A 43 20.01 -13.23 -3.66
N GLY A 44 19.53 -12.95 -4.88
CA GLY A 44 18.83 -13.91 -5.74
C GLY A 44 17.33 -14.10 -5.44
N VAL A 45 16.75 -13.31 -4.53
CA VAL A 45 15.32 -13.33 -4.18
C VAL A 45 14.56 -12.29 -4.99
N ASN A 46 13.49 -12.72 -5.65
CA ASN A 46 12.51 -11.84 -6.29
C ASN A 46 11.26 -11.74 -5.41
N PHE A 47 10.88 -10.52 -5.04
CA PHE A 47 9.74 -10.25 -4.17
C PHE A 47 8.43 -10.01 -4.93
N ALA A 48 8.48 -10.00 -6.26
CA ALA A 48 7.30 -9.87 -7.10
C ALA A 48 6.29 -11.00 -6.85
N GLY A 49 5.02 -10.62 -6.80
CA GLY A 49 3.90 -11.55 -6.70
C GLY A 49 3.68 -12.33 -8.00
N PRO A 50 2.79 -13.32 -8.00
CA PRO A 50 2.35 -13.97 -9.23
C PRO A 50 1.79 -12.96 -10.22
N ALA A 51 1.97 -13.23 -11.51
CA ALA A 51 1.60 -12.32 -12.60
C ALA A 51 0.10 -11.98 -12.68
N ASN A 52 -0.79 -12.75 -12.02
CA ASN A 52 -2.21 -12.46 -11.92
C ASN A 52 -2.58 -11.55 -10.72
N ILE A 53 -1.62 -11.25 -9.85
CA ILE A 53 -1.79 -10.39 -8.68
C ILE A 53 -0.91 -9.14 -8.79
N TRP A 54 0.33 -9.29 -9.25
CA TRP A 54 1.34 -8.25 -9.25
C TRP A 54 1.97 -8.08 -10.63
N ASN A 55 2.06 -6.83 -11.08
CA ASN A 55 2.81 -6.42 -12.25
C ASN A 55 4.07 -5.65 -11.80
N PRO A 56 5.29 -6.06 -12.21
CA PRO A 56 6.54 -5.39 -11.80
C PRO A 56 6.66 -3.91 -12.17
N GLU A 57 5.90 -3.43 -13.14
CA GLU A 57 5.90 -2.03 -13.60
C GLU A 57 4.69 -1.24 -13.07
N GLY A 58 3.56 -1.92 -12.84
CA GLY A 58 2.28 -1.31 -12.49
C GLY A 58 1.86 -1.45 -11.03
N GLY A 59 2.34 -2.46 -10.30
CA GLY A 59 1.90 -2.78 -8.93
C GLY A 59 0.79 -3.83 -8.89
N PHE A 60 -0.16 -3.71 -7.96
CA PHE A 60 -1.25 -4.68 -7.83
C PHE A 60 -2.26 -4.54 -8.97
N LEU A 61 -2.58 -5.67 -9.60
CA LEU A 61 -3.66 -5.76 -10.57
C LEU A 61 -5.01 -5.56 -9.89
N ILE A 62 -5.86 -4.72 -10.48
CA ILE A 62 -7.25 -4.57 -10.05
C ILE A 62 -7.96 -5.91 -10.27
N GLN A 63 -8.43 -6.55 -9.19
CA GLN A 63 -9.10 -7.85 -9.26
C GLN A 63 -10.58 -7.70 -9.60
N SER A 64 -11.23 -6.62 -9.16
CA SER A 64 -12.63 -6.35 -9.47
C SER A 64 -12.99 -4.87 -9.33
N THR A 65 -13.90 -4.39 -10.16
CA THR A 65 -14.57 -3.08 -9.99
C THR A 65 -15.99 -3.22 -9.43
N ASN A 66 -16.45 -4.45 -9.21
CA ASN A 66 -17.74 -4.75 -8.58
C ASN A 66 -17.62 -4.64 -7.06
N GLY A 67 -18.47 -3.81 -6.45
CA GLY A 67 -18.45 -3.57 -5.00
C GLY A 67 -18.62 -4.81 -4.13
N ALA A 68 -19.25 -5.88 -4.64
CA ALA A 68 -19.36 -7.15 -3.92
C ALA A 68 -18.03 -7.94 -3.83
N SER A 69 -16.96 -7.47 -4.48
CA SER A 69 -15.66 -8.17 -4.55
C SER A 69 -14.48 -7.25 -4.31
N TYR A 70 -14.69 -6.12 -3.64
CA TYR A 70 -13.61 -5.19 -3.25
C TYR A 70 -12.64 -5.78 -2.22
N ASP A 71 -13.02 -6.86 -1.54
CA ASP A 71 -12.14 -7.61 -0.64
C ASP A 71 -10.98 -8.32 -1.37
N LEU A 72 -11.07 -8.46 -2.70
CA LEU A 72 -9.99 -8.99 -3.54
C LEU A 72 -8.94 -7.93 -3.92
N ASN A 73 -9.23 -6.63 -3.75
CA ASN A 73 -8.34 -5.55 -4.16
C ASN A 73 -7.41 -5.14 -3.00
N PHE A 74 -6.22 -4.68 -3.37
CA PHE A 74 -5.32 -3.97 -2.47
C PHE A 74 -5.90 -2.59 -2.11
N PRO A 75 -5.65 -2.02 -0.93
CA PRO A 75 -5.07 -2.66 0.23
C PRO A 75 -6.13 -3.33 1.11
N THR A 76 -5.71 -4.39 1.82
CA THR A 76 -6.46 -4.96 2.95
C THR A 76 -5.93 -4.50 4.30
N THR A 77 -4.73 -3.93 4.35
CA THR A 77 -4.13 -3.36 5.56
C THR A 77 -3.80 -1.89 5.39
N GLY A 78 -3.78 -1.09 6.45
CA GLY A 78 -3.42 0.34 6.34
C GLY A 78 -2.78 0.90 7.60
N ALA A 79 -2.22 2.09 7.47
CA ALA A 79 -1.69 2.93 8.55
C ALA A 79 -1.82 4.40 8.12
N ASP A 80 -1.74 5.32 9.08
CA ASP A 80 -1.82 6.75 8.78
C ASP A 80 -0.65 7.16 7.87
N GLY A 81 -0.95 7.97 6.85
CA GLY A 81 0.06 8.50 5.93
C GLY A 81 0.53 7.53 4.85
N LEU A 82 0.03 6.28 4.80
CA LEU A 82 0.27 5.40 3.66
C LEU A 82 -0.50 5.88 2.44
N TYR A 83 0.10 5.67 1.26
CA TYR A 83 -0.50 6.05 -0.01
C TYR A 83 -0.15 5.11 -1.15
N PHE A 84 -1.00 5.09 -2.16
CA PHE A 84 -0.78 4.35 -3.40
C PHE A 84 -1.36 5.12 -4.57
N ASP A 85 -0.90 4.82 -5.78
CA ASP A 85 -1.34 5.51 -6.98
C ASP A 85 -2.26 4.65 -7.83
N LEU A 86 -3.38 5.20 -8.28
CA LEU A 86 -4.24 4.59 -9.28
C LEU A 86 -3.65 4.83 -10.66
N VAL A 87 -3.33 3.75 -11.38
CA VAL A 87 -2.83 3.82 -12.76
C VAL A 87 -4.03 3.70 -13.71
N ILE A 88 -4.44 4.85 -14.26
CA ILE A 88 -5.61 5.00 -15.12
C ILE A 88 -5.15 5.33 -16.53
N GLU A 89 -5.56 4.52 -17.51
CA GLU A 89 -5.33 4.76 -18.93
C GLU A 89 -6.51 5.52 -19.54
N GLY A 90 -6.24 6.35 -20.55
CA GLY A 90 -7.28 6.98 -21.37
C GLY A 90 -7.84 8.28 -20.79
N ILE A 91 -7.26 8.81 -19.70
CA ILE A 91 -7.64 10.11 -19.10
C ILE A 91 -6.46 10.78 -18.39
N ASP A 92 -6.40 12.12 -18.43
CA ASP A 92 -5.50 12.89 -17.57
C ASP A 92 -6.07 12.91 -16.13
N ALA A 93 -5.26 12.57 -15.13
CA ALA A 93 -5.64 12.61 -13.72
C ALA A 93 -6.28 13.95 -13.30
N ARG A 94 -5.89 15.07 -13.93
CA ARG A 94 -6.44 16.41 -13.68
C ARG A 94 -7.88 16.60 -14.14
N GLN A 95 -8.37 15.72 -15.00
CA GLN A 95 -9.75 15.73 -15.49
C GLN A 95 -10.69 15.00 -14.51
N LEU A 96 -10.17 14.39 -13.45
CA LEU A 96 -10.94 13.70 -12.44
C LEU A 96 -10.99 14.49 -11.14
N ILE A 97 -12.19 14.60 -10.58
CA ILE A 97 -12.45 15.06 -9.21
C ILE A 97 -12.97 13.90 -8.38
N TRP A 98 -12.63 13.92 -7.10
CA TRP A 98 -12.90 12.84 -6.16
C TRP A 98 -13.35 13.44 -4.83
N GLU A 99 -14.39 12.86 -4.24
CA GLU A 99 -14.79 13.20 -2.88
C GLU A 99 -14.06 12.29 -1.89
N PRO A 100 -13.59 12.81 -0.74
CA PRO A 100 -12.99 11.98 0.29
C PRO A 100 -14.03 11.01 0.89
N VAL A 101 -13.59 9.81 1.22
CA VAL A 101 -14.45 8.76 1.77
C VAL A 101 -14.00 8.43 3.18
N THR A 102 -14.87 8.62 4.17
CA THR A 102 -14.57 8.39 5.60
C THR A 102 -15.44 7.29 6.17
N HIS A 103 -14.80 6.22 6.67
CA HIS A 103 -15.47 5.10 7.34
C HIS A 103 -14.64 4.62 8.54
N GLY A 104 -15.30 4.32 9.65
CA GLY A 104 -14.64 3.75 10.83
C GLY A 104 -13.53 4.61 11.45
N GLY A 105 -13.50 5.92 11.19
CA GLY A 105 -12.43 6.82 11.65
C GLY A 105 -11.20 6.89 10.73
N ILE A 106 -11.26 6.25 9.56
CA ILE A 106 -10.25 6.33 8.49
C ILE A 106 -10.85 7.10 7.31
N THR A 107 -10.06 7.97 6.70
CA THR A 107 -10.40 8.73 5.50
C THR A 107 -9.45 8.34 4.36
N ALA A 108 -10.02 7.95 3.22
CA ALA A 108 -9.30 7.84 1.97
C ALA A 108 -9.48 9.14 1.17
N ILE A 109 -8.37 9.78 0.82
CA ILE A 109 -8.35 11.05 0.08
C ILE A 109 -7.71 10.78 -1.26
N VAL A 110 -8.36 11.19 -2.35
CA VAL A 110 -7.80 11.03 -3.70
C VAL A 110 -7.46 12.40 -4.26
N THR A 111 -6.21 12.58 -4.67
CA THR A 111 -5.73 13.81 -5.30
C THR A 111 -4.84 13.46 -6.49
N TRP A 112 -4.88 14.29 -7.52
CA TRP A 112 -3.79 14.28 -8.49
C TRP A 112 -2.65 15.14 -7.95
N ILE A 113 -1.42 14.64 -8.04
CA ILE A 113 -0.22 15.38 -7.64
C ILE A 113 0.91 15.15 -8.64
N TRP A 114 1.89 16.06 -8.66
CA TRP A 114 3.21 15.75 -9.19
C TRP A 114 3.96 14.99 -8.09
N ALA A 115 4.25 13.71 -8.33
CA ALA A 115 4.96 12.85 -7.39
C ALA A 115 6.40 12.61 -7.88
N GLU A 116 7.32 12.53 -6.95
CA GLU A 116 8.76 12.31 -7.18
C GLU A 116 9.28 11.18 -6.26
N ASP A 117 8.41 10.24 -5.87
CA ASP A 117 8.83 9.13 -5.02
C ASP A 117 9.89 8.28 -5.74
N ASP A 118 10.92 7.84 -5.01
CA ASP A 118 12.07 7.12 -5.56
C ASP A 118 11.70 5.80 -6.28
N TRP A 119 10.52 5.25 -6.00
CA TRP A 119 10.02 4.03 -6.65
C TRP A 119 9.25 4.29 -7.95
N LEU A 120 9.05 5.55 -8.35
CA LEU A 120 8.37 5.88 -9.60
C LEU A 120 9.26 5.55 -10.80
N PRO A 121 8.72 4.87 -11.82
CA PRO A 121 9.52 4.41 -12.96
C PRO A 121 10.09 5.56 -13.81
N SER A 122 9.44 6.71 -13.82
CA SER A 122 9.86 7.90 -14.58
C SER A 122 10.75 8.87 -13.80
N GLY A 123 10.99 8.64 -12.49
CA GLY A 123 11.64 9.60 -11.58
C GLY A 123 10.79 10.82 -11.21
N GLY A 124 9.61 10.97 -11.81
CA GLY A 124 8.64 12.01 -11.53
C GLY A 124 7.48 11.96 -12.52
N GLU A 125 6.24 11.95 -12.05
CA GLU A 125 5.05 11.91 -12.91
C GLU A 125 3.81 12.46 -12.20
N ILE A 126 2.76 12.72 -12.98
CA ILE A 126 1.44 13.03 -12.42
C ILE A 126 0.74 11.73 -12.07
N VAL A 127 0.39 11.59 -10.81
CA VAL A 127 -0.26 10.38 -10.29
C VAL A 127 -1.63 10.73 -9.73
N THR A 128 -2.55 9.76 -9.77
CA THR A 128 -3.80 9.82 -8.99
C THR A 128 -3.54 9.11 -7.66
N ARG A 129 -3.15 9.86 -6.63
CA ARG A 129 -2.75 9.32 -5.34
C ARG A 129 -3.94 9.15 -4.42
N VAL A 130 -4.06 7.98 -3.82
CA VAL A 130 -4.94 7.69 -2.70
C VAL A 130 -4.11 7.71 -1.42
N THR A 131 -4.41 8.62 -0.51
CA THR A 131 -3.77 8.72 0.81
C THR A 131 -4.74 8.27 1.90
N LEU A 132 -4.28 7.39 2.79
CA LEU A 132 -5.02 6.94 3.96
C LEU A 132 -4.67 7.84 5.16
N LYS A 133 -5.70 8.41 5.79
CA LYS A 133 -5.58 9.16 7.05
C LYS A 133 -6.44 8.52 8.13
N GLY A 134 -5.91 8.37 9.34
CA GLY A 134 -6.63 7.68 10.41
C GLY A 134 -5.93 7.81 11.76
N PRO A 135 -6.27 6.95 12.72
CA PRO A 135 -5.66 7.00 14.04
C PRO A 135 -4.16 6.74 14.01
N GLU A 136 -3.41 7.59 14.70
CA GLU A 136 -1.96 7.60 14.79
C GLU A 136 -1.50 7.93 16.22
N ALA A 137 -0.21 7.77 16.54
CA ALA A 137 0.34 7.95 17.88
C ALA A 137 1.61 8.84 17.95
N ASN A 138 1.89 9.64 16.92
CA ASN A 138 3.08 10.48 16.76
C ASN A 138 3.33 11.36 18.00
N ALA A 139 2.27 11.95 18.57
CA ALA A 139 2.37 12.81 19.75
C ALA A 139 2.81 12.08 21.04
N GLN A 140 2.82 10.75 21.05
CA GLN A 140 3.04 9.92 22.24
C GLN A 140 3.95 8.72 22.02
N ILE A 141 4.74 8.73 20.93
CA ILE A 141 5.81 7.75 20.63
C ILE A 141 6.73 7.52 21.83
N ASN A 142 7.15 8.60 22.48
CA ASN A 142 8.09 8.58 23.62
C ASN A 142 7.40 8.47 24.99
N ASN A 143 6.07 8.42 25.06
CA ASN A 143 5.35 8.24 26.31
C ASN A 143 5.27 6.74 26.65
N PRO A 144 5.82 6.28 27.79
CA PRO A 144 5.72 4.87 28.20
C PRO A 144 4.30 4.46 28.59
N HIS A 145 3.43 5.42 28.90
CA HIS A 145 2.02 5.21 29.26
C HIS A 145 1.14 6.11 28.39
N PRO A 146 0.99 5.78 27.09
CA PRO A 146 0.22 6.59 26.16
C PRO A 146 -1.26 6.60 26.56
N ASN A 147 -1.97 7.64 26.14
CA ASN A 147 -3.42 7.65 26.22
C ASN A 147 -4.00 6.87 25.05
N ARG A 148 -5.09 6.15 25.32
CA ARG A 148 -5.88 5.46 24.29
C ARG A 148 -6.20 6.38 23.12
N ILE A 149 -5.99 5.88 21.91
CA ILE A 149 -6.39 6.55 20.66
C ILE A 149 -7.62 5.86 20.07
N ALA A 150 -8.20 6.46 19.04
CA ALA A 150 -9.30 5.83 18.32
C ALA A 150 -8.85 4.47 17.75
N VAL A 151 -9.70 3.45 17.90
CA VAL A 151 -9.51 2.12 17.29
C VAL A 151 -10.54 2.02 16.16
N PRO A 152 -10.11 1.96 14.88
CA PRO A 152 -11.03 1.84 13.78
C PRO A 152 -11.90 0.59 13.89
N SER A 153 -13.19 0.72 13.56
CA SER A 153 -14.07 -0.44 13.43
C SER A 153 -13.84 -1.06 12.05
N LEU A 154 -13.18 -2.21 11.99
CA LEU A 154 -12.85 -2.93 10.75
C LEU A 154 -13.56 -4.30 10.71
N PRO A 155 -13.86 -4.86 9.52
CA PRO A 155 -13.52 -4.35 8.19
C PRO A 155 -14.39 -3.17 7.72
N GLN A 156 -13.85 -2.32 6.83
CA GLN A 156 -14.57 -1.22 6.17
C GLN A 156 -14.37 -1.25 4.67
N ILE A 157 -15.44 -1.02 3.92
CA ILE A 157 -15.43 -0.92 2.46
C ILE A 157 -15.22 0.54 2.08
N PHE A 158 -14.26 0.81 1.21
CA PHE A 158 -14.04 2.12 0.62
C PHE A 158 -14.33 2.03 -0.88
N GLU A 159 -15.18 2.94 -1.40
CA GLU A 159 -15.45 3.08 -2.82
C GLU A 159 -15.13 4.52 -3.26
N LEU A 160 -14.06 4.66 -4.04
CA LEU A 160 -13.59 5.90 -4.60
C LEU A 160 -14.18 6.06 -6.00
N VAL A 161 -14.85 7.19 -6.25
CA VAL A 161 -15.51 7.48 -7.53
C VAL A 161 -14.87 8.70 -8.15
N GLY A 162 -14.19 8.49 -9.28
CA GLY A 162 -13.59 9.56 -10.06
C GLY A 162 -14.61 10.10 -11.05
N ARG A 163 -14.96 11.37 -10.89
CA ARG A 163 -15.92 12.07 -11.73
C ARG A 163 -15.21 13.02 -12.68
N ASP A 164 -15.71 13.13 -13.89
CA ASP A 164 -15.23 14.12 -14.85
C ASP A 164 -15.44 15.54 -14.29
N VAL A 165 -14.39 16.36 -14.29
CA VAL A 165 -14.44 17.73 -13.75
C VAL A 165 -15.40 18.65 -14.51
N SER A 166 -15.66 18.37 -15.79
CA SER A 166 -16.48 19.24 -16.64
C SER A 166 -17.97 18.89 -16.60
N THR A 167 -18.30 17.61 -16.44
CA THR A 167 -19.67 17.09 -16.53
C THR A 167 -20.20 16.53 -15.21
N GLY A 168 -19.33 16.17 -14.26
CA GLY A 168 -19.70 15.49 -13.01
C GLY A 168 -20.06 14.01 -13.19
N ASN A 169 -19.93 13.47 -14.40
CA ASN A 169 -20.22 12.07 -14.71
C ASN A 169 -19.18 11.13 -14.06
N GLU A 170 -19.62 9.99 -13.57
CA GLU A 170 -18.73 8.94 -13.07
C GLU A 170 -17.97 8.33 -14.25
N LEU A 171 -16.64 8.37 -14.20
CA LEU A 171 -15.78 7.82 -15.24
C LEU A 171 -15.00 6.58 -14.77
N VAL A 172 -14.59 6.57 -13.50
CA VAL A 172 -13.81 5.48 -12.91
C VAL A 172 -14.28 5.20 -11.49
N LYS A 173 -14.15 3.94 -11.08
CA LYS A 173 -14.46 3.51 -9.73
C LYS A 173 -13.40 2.54 -9.25
N TYR A 174 -12.91 2.77 -8.05
CA TYR A 174 -11.99 1.87 -7.37
C TYR A 174 -12.50 1.60 -5.96
N GLY A 175 -12.43 0.35 -5.50
CA GLY A 175 -12.74 0.07 -4.12
C GLY A 175 -11.94 -1.07 -3.53
N PHE A 176 -11.81 -1.03 -2.21
CA PHE A 176 -11.00 -1.95 -1.42
C PHE A 176 -11.63 -2.12 -0.04
N VAL A 177 -11.22 -3.17 0.68
CA VAL A 177 -11.70 -3.45 2.04
C VAL A 177 -10.53 -3.44 3.01
N LEU A 178 -10.45 -2.42 3.87
CA LEU A 178 -9.49 -2.44 4.98
C LEU A 178 -9.98 -3.42 6.04
N GLN A 179 -9.15 -4.40 6.36
CA GLN A 179 -9.38 -5.43 7.37
C GLN A 179 -8.56 -5.18 8.64
N LYS A 180 -7.41 -4.51 8.53
CA LYS A 180 -6.50 -4.26 9.66
C LYS A 180 -5.87 -2.87 9.57
N TRP A 181 -5.72 -2.22 10.72
CA TRP A 181 -5.03 -0.93 10.83
C TRP A 181 -3.82 -1.04 11.76
N PHE A 182 -2.75 -0.37 11.38
CA PHE A 182 -1.47 -0.38 12.09
C PHE A 182 -1.09 1.02 12.55
N VAL A 183 -0.45 1.07 13.72
CA VAL A 183 0.08 2.27 14.34
C VAL A 183 1.53 2.01 14.69
N ASN A 184 2.46 2.78 14.13
CA ASN A 184 3.89 2.64 14.42
C ASN A 184 4.30 3.52 15.61
N ARG A 185 5.41 3.14 16.25
CA ARG A 185 6.07 3.89 17.32
C ARG A 185 7.28 4.68 16.79
N GLY A 186 7.26 5.08 15.52
CA GLY A 186 8.34 5.82 14.86
C GLY A 186 9.74 5.26 15.13
N ASP A 187 10.66 6.15 15.48
CA ASP A 187 12.05 5.86 15.83
C ASP A 187 12.25 5.46 17.31
N LYS A 188 11.23 4.93 17.97
CA LYS A 188 11.37 4.38 19.32
C LYS A 188 11.69 2.89 19.28
N GLU A 189 12.88 2.55 19.76
CA GLU A 189 13.27 1.19 20.13
C GLU A 189 12.93 0.92 21.60
N ASP A 190 12.41 -0.27 21.88
CA ASP A 190 12.09 -0.70 23.24
C ASP A 190 12.00 -2.22 23.35
N ASN A 191 12.08 -2.72 24.58
CA ASN A 191 11.92 -4.15 24.82
C ASN A 191 10.47 -4.62 24.60
N TYR A 192 10.29 -5.94 24.46
CA TYR A 192 8.97 -6.50 24.14
C TYR A 192 7.91 -6.13 25.20
N PRO A 193 8.13 -6.33 26.52
CA PRO A 193 7.13 -5.97 27.53
C PRO A 193 6.70 -4.51 27.50
N ASN A 194 7.64 -3.58 27.26
CA ASN A 194 7.32 -2.17 27.17
C ASN A 194 6.55 -1.83 25.88
N THR A 195 6.90 -2.47 24.76
CA THR A 195 6.17 -2.31 23.49
C THR A 195 4.76 -2.88 23.59
N GLU A 196 4.61 -4.03 24.24
CA GLU A 196 3.32 -4.67 24.51
C GLU A 196 2.43 -3.77 25.38
N ALA A 197 2.98 -3.24 26.48
CA ALA A 197 2.28 -2.28 27.32
C ALA A 197 1.86 -1.02 26.54
N TRP A 198 2.77 -0.47 25.73
CA TRP A 198 2.48 0.71 24.89
C TRP A 198 1.34 0.45 23.91
N CYS A 199 1.34 -0.69 23.20
CA CYS A 199 0.24 -1.05 22.31
C CYS A 199 -1.08 -1.25 23.07
N SER A 200 -1.05 -1.94 24.21
CA SER A 200 -2.22 -2.17 25.05
C SER A 200 -2.84 -0.86 25.55
N ASP A 201 -2.02 0.08 26.02
CA ASP A 201 -2.46 1.39 26.51
C ASP A 201 -3.10 2.24 25.40
N LEU A 202 -2.65 2.11 24.14
CA LEU A 202 -3.30 2.70 22.98
C LEU A 202 -4.67 2.08 22.65
N GLY A 203 -4.98 0.89 23.18
CA GLY A 203 -6.15 0.08 22.83
C GLY A 203 -5.91 -0.87 21.64
N TYR A 204 -4.65 -1.15 21.33
CA TYR A 204 -4.19 -2.02 20.25
C TYR A 204 -3.45 -3.24 20.83
N ARG A 205 -2.89 -4.09 19.97
CA ARG A 205 -2.00 -5.19 20.36
C ARG A 205 -0.74 -5.18 19.52
N VAL A 206 0.31 -5.85 20.00
CA VAL A 206 1.46 -6.19 19.15
C VAL A 206 0.97 -7.12 18.03
N PRO A 207 1.36 -6.93 16.76
CA PRO A 207 0.94 -7.81 15.68
C PRO A 207 1.47 -9.24 15.85
N GLN A 208 0.89 -10.17 15.12
CA GLN A 208 1.49 -11.48 14.90
C GLN A 208 2.39 -11.46 13.65
N VAL A 209 3.28 -12.44 13.48
CA VAL A 209 4.09 -12.62 12.27
C VAL A 209 3.19 -12.59 11.03
N ARG A 210 2.07 -13.32 11.06
CA ARG A 210 1.06 -13.36 9.99
C ARG A 210 0.37 -12.01 9.72
N ASP A 211 0.41 -11.07 10.64
CA ASP A 211 -0.15 -9.74 10.41
C ASP A 211 0.80 -8.90 9.55
N LEU A 212 2.10 -9.22 9.55
CA LEU A 212 3.15 -8.43 8.92
C LEU A 212 3.66 -9.04 7.61
N THR A 213 3.81 -10.37 7.54
CA THR A 213 4.47 -11.03 6.39
C THR A 213 3.84 -12.38 6.04
N ASN A 214 3.94 -12.78 4.77
CA ASN A 214 3.67 -14.13 4.29
C ASN A 214 4.92 -15.04 4.21
N ALA A 215 6.04 -14.60 4.81
CA ALA A 215 7.26 -15.37 4.90
C ALA A 215 7.04 -16.75 5.56
N VAL A 216 7.83 -17.71 5.11
CA VAL A 216 7.91 -19.05 5.71
C VAL A 216 9.34 -19.34 6.12
N CYS A 217 9.53 -20.03 7.25
CA CYS A 217 10.85 -20.50 7.65
C CYS A 217 11.24 -21.79 6.89
N LEU A 218 11.20 -21.72 5.56
CA LEU A 218 11.59 -22.79 4.65
C LEU A 218 12.17 -22.15 3.39
N GLY A 219 13.16 -22.79 2.75
CA GLY A 219 13.68 -22.37 1.45
C GLY A 219 14.70 -21.24 1.55
N THR A 220 14.60 -20.24 0.67
CA THR A 220 15.60 -19.17 0.62
C THR A 220 15.59 -18.33 1.89
N TRP A 221 16.77 -18.06 2.45
CA TRP A 221 16.98 -17.32 3.71
C TRP A 221 16.42 -17.98 4.97
N GLU A 222 16.13 -19.29 4.90
CA GLU A 222 15.81 -20.06 6.10
C GLU A 222 17.02 -20.18 7.04
N GLY A 223 16.72 -20.38 8.32
CA GLY A 223 17.72 -20.66 9.34
C GLY A 223 17.08 -20.92 10.69
N ASP A 224 17.91 -21.18 11.71
CA ASP A 224 17.40 -21.40 13.07
C ASP A 224 16.59 -20.21 13.59
N TRP A 225 16.93 -18.99 13.17
CA TRP A 225 16.32 -17.73 13.61
C TRP A 225 14.84 -17.55 13.24
N CYS A 226 14.31 -18.31 12.29
CA CYS A 226 12.89 -18.24 11.93
C CYS A 226 12.09 -19.48 12.36
N LYS A 227 12.73 -20.50 12.95
CA LYS A 227 12.09 -21.81 13.17
C LYS A 227 10.87 -21.71 14.08
N GLY A 228 9.73 -22.16 13.56
CA GLY A 228 8.44 -22.13 14.25
C GLY A 228 7.61 -20.89 13.96
N SER A 229 8.12 -19.92 13.18
CA SER A 229 7.33 -18.80 12.73
C SER A 229 6.23 -19.24 11.75
N VAL A 230 5.09 -18.55 11.81
CA VAL A 230 3.95 -18.79 10.93
C VAL A 230 3.52 -17.46 10.32
N GLY A 231 3.90 -17.26 9.06
CA GLY A 231 3.43 -16.13 8.25
C GLY A 231 2.00 -16.31 7.74
N ALA A 232 1.52 -15.28 7.06
CA ALA A 232 0.24 -15.28 6.38
C ALA A 232 0.21 -16.23 5.17
N THR A 233 -1.00 -16.47 4.68
CA THR A 233 -1.26 -17.22 3.45
C THR A 233 -1.86 -16.30 2.38
N PRO A 234 -1.53 -16.48 1.09
CA PRO A 234 -0.63 -17.49 0.54
C PRO A 234 0.84 -17.22 0.90
N SER A 235 1.54 -18.28 1.30
CA SER A 235 2.95 -18.22 1.70
C SER A 235 3.87 -17.82 0.54
N SER A 236 4.97 -17.14 0.87
CA SER A 236 6.07 -16.92 -0.06
C SER A 236 6.91 -18.20 -0.25
N SER A 237 7.96 -18.10 -1.06
CA SER A 237 8.90 -19.20 -1.35
C SER A 237 10.04 -19.35 -0.33
N GLY A 238 10.10 -18.48 0.67
CA GLY A 238 11.29 -18.29 1.51
C GLY A 238 10.98 -17.54 2.80
N ASN A 239 12.01 -17.31 3.62
CA ASN A 239 11.92 -16.41 4.74
C ASN A 239 12.08 -14.96 4.25
N HIS A 240 11.07 -14.48 3.52
CA HIS A 240 10.96 -13.13 2.97
C HIS A 240 9.53 -12.96 2.47
N TYR A 241 9.02 -11.73 2.32
CA TYR A 241 7.71 -11.57 1.71
C TYR A 241 7.73 -11.87 0.20
N GLN A 242 6.55 -12.14 -0.34
CA GLN A 242 6.28 -12.03 -1.77
C GLN A 242 5.01 -11.22 -1.96
N ARG A 243 4.99 -10.20 -2.82
CA ARG A 243 3.83 -9.29 -3.02
C ARG A 243 2.54 -10.08 -3.21
N ARG A 244 1.62 -9.92 -2.28
CA ARG A 244 0.32 -10.60 -2.24
C ARG A 244 -0.69 -9.67 -1.57
N ILE A 245 -1.96 -9.82 -1.96
CA ILE A 245 -3.09 -9.13 -1.34
C ILE A 245 -3.62 -10.03 -0.21
N GLY A 246 -3.91 -9.45 0.96
CA GLY A 246 -4.47 -10.17 2.10
C GLY A 246 -3.48 -11.02 2.88
N ALA A 247 -2.17 -10.82 2.69
CA ALA A 247 -1.14 -11.70 3.21
C ALA A 247 -0.07 -10.98 4.06
N GLY A 248 -0.47 -9.95 4.79
CA GLY A 248 0.39 -9.24 5.74
C GLY A 248 0.76 -7.83 5.30
N PHE A 249 1.04 -6.98 6.28
CA PHE A 249 1.26 -5.55 6.10
C PHE A 249 2.45 -5.23 5.17
N PHE A 250 3.64 -5.73 5.47
CA PHE A 250 4.83 -5.52 4.63
C PHE A 250 4.73 -6.29 3.31
N THR A 251 3.92 -7.35 3.26
CA THR A 251 3.66 -8.08 2.01
C THR A 251 2.85 -7.25 1.01
N GLU A 252 1.90 -6.45 1.49
CA GLU A 252 1.14 -5.53 0.65
C GLU A 252 1.94 -4.27 0.36
N TRP A 253 2.46 -3.63 1.40
CA TRP A 253 3.04 -2.29 1.29
C TRP A 253 4.53 -2.30 0.95
N GLY A 254 5.29 -3.37 1.22
CA GLY A 254 6.75 -3.38 1.09
C GLY A 254 7.44 -2.51 2.13
N GLY A 255 8.65 -2.03 1.82
CA GLY A 255 9.43 -1.14 2.68
C GLY A 255 8.66 0.13 3.07
N THR A 256 8.05 0.14 4.25
CA THR A 256 7.12 1.23 4.64
C THR A 256 7.81 2.56 4.93
N TYR A 257 9.12 2.55 5.15
CA TYR A 257 9.92 3.77 5.30
C TYR A 257 9.96 4.64 4.04
N LEU A 258 9.62 4.06 2.88
CA LEU A 258 9.55 4.77 1.62
C LEU A 258 8.38 5.79 1.62
N TYR A 259 7.33 5.53 2.40
CA TYR A 259 6.20 6.44 2.50
C TYR A 259 6.52 7.62 3.42
N ALA A 260 6.89 8.76 2.85
CA ALA A 260 7.36 9.94 3.59
C ALA A 260 6.38 10.42 4.68
N GLU A 261 5.08 10.24 4.46
CA GLU A 261 4.03 10.67 5.40
C GLU A 261 3.68 9.63 6.47
N ALA A 262 4.16 8.39 6.37
CA ALA A 262 3.69 7.29 7.22
C ALA A 262 4.47 7.14 8.54
N GLY A 263 5.56 7.87 8.72
CA GLY A 263 6.34 7.89 9.96
C GLY A 263 7.16 6.62 10.25
N PHE A 264 7.22 5.67 9.33
CA PHE A 264 8.07 4.48 9.43
C PHE A 264 9.53 4.83 9.14
N VAL A 265 10.45 4.16 9.85
CA VAL A 265 11.90 4.37 9.74
C VAL A 265 12.58 3.24 8.98
N TYR A 266 13.69 3.56 8.29
CA TYR A 266 14.43 2.68 7.38
C TYR A 266 15.09 1.47 8.07
N ASP A 267 14.88 0.26 7.55
CA ASP A 267 15.64 -0.97 7.87
C ASP A 267 15.62 -1.35 9.35
N TYR A 268 14.42 -1.68 9.84
CA TYR A 268 14.24 -2.15 11.20
C TYR A 268 13.34 -3.37 11.31
N GLN A 269 13.66 -4.18 12.31
CA GLN A 269 12.84 -5.26 12.84
C GLN A 269 11.71 -4.70 13.72
N TYR A 270 10.51 -5.22 13.51
CA TYR A 270 9.32 -4.87 14.28
C TYR A 270 8.85 -6.05 15.12
N TRP A 271 8.61 -5.79 16.41
CA TRP A 271 8.13 -6.81 17.33
C TRP A 271 6.84 -7.50 16.86
N THR A 272 6.77 -8.81 17.06
CA THR A 272 5.53 -9.59 16.99
C THR A 272 5.21 -10.24 18.32
N SER A 273 3.97 -10.69 18.50
CA SER A 273 3.50 -11.39 19.70
C SER A 273 3.74 -12.91 19.67
N ASP A 274 4.21 -13.47 18.54
CA ASP A 274 4.54 -14.88 18.43
C ASP A 274 5.91 -15.20 19.07
N THR A 275 5.99 -16.30 19.82
CA THR A 275 7.18 -16.70 20.61
C THR A 275 7.78 -18.01 20.12
N THR A 276 9.08 -18.21 20.39
CA THR A 276 9.75 -19.50 20.25
C THR A 276 10.66 -19.74 21.45
N GLY A 277 10.22 -20.61 22.38
CA GLY A 277 10.88 -20.78 23.66
C GLY A 277 10.82 -19.50 24.51
N ASN A 278 11.98 -18.90 24.80
CA ASN A 278 12.11 -17.67 25.60
C ASN A 278 12.38 -16.42 24.74
N THR A 279 12.30 -16.53 23.42
CA THR A 279 12.49 -15.43 22.49
C THR A 279 11.18 -15.04 21.82
N GLN A 280 11.17 -13.83 21.28
CA GLN A 280 10.04 -13.26 20.57
C GLN A 280 10.41 -13.13 19.09
N PHE A 281 9.49 -13.43 18.19
CA PHE A 281 9.71 -13.16 16.77
C PHE A 281 9.60 -11.66 16.47
N ASP A 282 10.33 -11.23 15.46
CA ASP A 282 10.20 -9.93 14.83
C ASP A 282 10.29 -10.08 13.31
N VAL A 283 9.82 -9.06 12.61
CA VAL A 283 9.77 -9.05 11.15
C VAL A 283 10.46 -7.80 10.65
N ASP A 284 11.37 -7.98 9.71
CA ASP A 284 12.01 -6.87 9.01
C ASP A 284 11.02 -6.16 8.08
N SER A 285 11.01 -4.82 8.12
CA SER A 285 10.09 -4.03 7.30
C SER A 285 10.48 -3.87 5.83
N ASP A 286 11.74 -4.11 5.47
CA ASP A 286 12.27 -3.91 4.11
C ASP A 286 11.92 -5.09 3.20
N VAL A 287 12.17 -6.31 3.70
CA VAL A 287 12.06 -7.57 2.95
C VAL A 287 11.14 -8.60 3.60
N GLY A 288 10.61 -8.33 4.80
CA GLY A 288 9.60 -9.16 5.46
C GLY A 288 10.12 -10.50 5.95
N ASP A 289 11.43 -10.66 6.13
CA ASP A 289 12.02 -11.85 6.72
C ASP A 289 11.83 -11.87 8.24
N VAL A 290 11.73 -13.07 8.78
CA VAL A 290 11.43 -13.29 10.20
C VAL A 290 12.71 -13.66 10.93
N TYR A 291 12.94 -13.03 12.07
CA TYR A 291 13.95 -13.42 13.04
C TYR A 291 13.31 -13.62 14.40
N PHE A 292 14.09 -14.13 15.37
CA PHE A 292 13.75 -14.00 16.78
C PHE A 292 14.81 -13.20 17.51
N ASN A 293 14.39 -12.50 18.55
CA ASN A 293 15.23 -11.76 19.45
C ASN A 293 14.93 -12.08 20.92
N GLN A 294 15.90 -11.83 21.80
CA GLN A 294 15.66 -11.88 23.24
C GLN A 294 14.66 -10.80 23.61
N THR A 295 13.74 -11.09 24.52
CA THR A 295 12.69 -10.12 24.92
C THR A 295 13.25 -8.83 25.52
N SER A 296 14.52 -8.83 25.95
CA SER A 296 15.27 -7.67 26.45
C SER A 296 15.93 -6.82 25.36
N ASN A 297 15.98 -7.29 24.11
CA ASN A 297 16.50 -6.50 22.98
C ASN A 297 15.52 -5.39 22.63
N SER A 298 15.93 -4.46 21.78
CA SER A 298 15.13 -3.27 21.46
C SER A 298 14.81 -3.09 19.97
N PRO A 299 14.13 -4.02 19.27
CA PRO A 299 13.41 -3.77 18.03
C PRO A 299 12.42 -2.60 18.10
N ARG A 300 11.89 -2.20 16.94
CA ARG A 300 10.89 -1.15 16.81
C ARG A 300 9.49 -1.64 17.22
N GLY A 301 8.67 -0.70 17.68
CA GLY A 301 7.27 -0.94 18.02
C GLY A 301 6.32 -0.67 16.86
N ILE A 302 5.41 -1.60 16.62
CA ILE A 302 4.21 -1.40 15.80
C ILE A 302 3.05 -2.11 16.50
N CYS A 303 1.87 -1.55 16.39
CA CYS A 303 0.64 -2.10 16.95
C CYS A 303 -0.37 -2.35 15.83
N ALA A 304 -1.19 -3.37 15.99
CA ALA A 304 -2.31 -3.70 15.11
C ALA A 304 -3.63 -3.59 15.87
N THR A 305 -4.70 -3.26 15.15
CA THR A 305 -6.07 -3.36 15.70
C THR A 305 -6.29 -4.75 16.31
N PRO A 306 -7.00 -4.85 17.46
CA PRO A 306 -7.22 -6.11 18.18
C PRO A 306 -7.73 -7.25 17.30
#